data_AF-A0A5C9APT1-F1
#
_entry.id   AF-A0A5C9APT1-F1
#
_cell.length_a   1.000
_cell.length_b   1.000
_cell.length_c   1.000
_cell.angle_alpha   90.00
_cell.angle_beta   90.00
_cell.angle_gamma   90.00
#
_symmetry.space_group_name_H-M   'P 1'
#
loop_
_entity.id
_entity.type
_entity.pdbx_description
1 polymer ?
#
loop_
_entity_poly.entity_id
_entity_poly.type
_entity_poly.pdbx_seq_one_letter_code
_entity_poly.pdbx_strand_id
1 'polypeptide(L)' 'MKQKVVSIGDINVANDLPFVLFGGMNVLESRDLAMRICEHYVT' A
#
# COMPACT_ATOMS: atom_id res chain seq x y z
N MET A 1 0.23 -23.04 12.16
CA MET A 1 1.52 -22.52 11.65
C MET A 1 1.69 -21.09 12.14
N LYS A 2 2.88 -20.69 12.59
CA LYS A 2 3.16 -19.29 12.94
C LYS A 2 3.31 -18.47 11.64
N GLN A 3 2.59 -17.37 11.51
CA GLN A 3 2.69 -16.50 10.32
C GLN A 3 3.99 -15.70 10.35
N LYS A 4 4.54 -15.45 9.16
CA LYS A 4 5.66 -14.53 9.00
C LYS A 4 5.13 -13.11 9.01
N VAL A 5 5.81 -12.22 9.73
CA VAL A 5 5.50 -10.78 9.75
C VAL A 5 6.60 -10.05 9.00
N VAL A 6 6.22 -9.19 8.06
CA VAL A 6 7.12 -8.28 7.33
C VAL A 6 6.75 -6.86 7.71
N SER A 7 7.73 -6.06 8.15
CA SER A 7 7.53 -4.66 8.55
C SER A 7 7.97 -3.71 7.43
N ILE A 8 7.10 -2.74 7.11
CA ILE A 8 7.36 -1.64 6.16
C ILE A 8 7.19 -0.34 6.94
N GLY A 9 8.29 0.21 7.44
CA GLY A 9 8.21 1.29 8.43
C GLY A 9 7.38 0.84 9.64
N ASP A 10 6.32 1.59 9.92
CA ASP A 10 5.42 1.33 11.05
C ASP A 10 4.26 0.35 10.71
N ILE A 11 4.19 -0.16 9.48
CA ILE A 11 3.12 -1.07 9.02
C ILE A 11 3.61 -2.52 9.07
N ASN A 12 2.88 -3.38 9.80
CA ASN A 12 3.14 -4.83 9.84
C ASN A 12 2.21 -5.59 8.90
N VAL A 13 2.77 -6.46 8.06
CA VAL A 13 2.05 -7.26 7.06
C VAL A 13 2.19 -8.74 7.41
N ALA A 14 1.05 -9.42 7.61
CA ALA A 14 0.98 -10.87 7.80
C ALA A 14 -0.42 -11.39 7.44
N ASN A 15 -0.53 -12.72 7.24
CA ASN A 15 -1.79 -13.37 6.83
C ASN A 15 -2.87 -13.36 7.92
N ASP A 16 -2.51 -13.07 9.17
CA ASP A 16 -3.37 -13.06 10.35
C ASP A 16 -3.53 -11.67 10.98
N LEU A 17 -3.10 -10.61 10.29
CA LEU A 17 -3.26 -9.21 10.69
C LEU A 17 -4.36 -8.52 9.87
N PRO A 18 -4.80 -7.31 10.26
CA PRO A 18 -5.65 -6.48 9.39
C PRO A 18 -5.04 -6.32 8.01
N PHE A 19 -5.89 -6.41 6.98
CA PHE A 19 -5.45 -6.31 5.60
C PHE A 19 -4.80 -4.95 5.32
N VAL A 20 -3.65 -4.99 4.63
CA VAL A 20 -2.94 -3.80 4.16
C VAL A 20 -3.14 -3.70 2.65
N LEU A 21 -3.76 -2.61 2.20
CA LEU A 21 -3.95 -2.33 0.77
C LEU A 21 -2.67 -1.73 0.18
N PHE A 22 -2.06 -2.44 -0.77
CA PHE A 22 -1.02 -1.90 -1.65
C PHE A 22 -1.69 -1.33 -2.91
N GLY A 23 -2.22 -0.11 -2.79
CA GLY A 23 -2.95 0.59 -3.84
C GLY A 23 -2.07 1.55 -4.64
N GLY A 24 -2.40 1.78 -5.91
CA GLY A 24 -1.66 2.70 -6.77
C GLY A 24 -2.11 2.64 -8.24
N MET A 25 -1.14 2.86 -9.14
CA MET A 25 -1.31 2.78 -10.59
C MET A 25 -0.27 1.83 -11.20
N ASN A 26 -0.55 1.29 -12.39
CA ASN A 26 0.33 0.34 -13.05
C ASN A 26 1.68 0.96 -13.49
N VAL A 27 1.63 2.15 -14.09
CA VAL A 27 2.81 2.88 -14.58
C VAL A 27 2.64 4.37 -14.33
N LEU A 28 3.72 5.08 -14.02
CA LEU A 28 3.68 6.54 -13.86
C LEU A 28 3.56 7.21 -15.24
N GLU A 29 2.32 7.44 -15.69
CA GLU A 29 2.05 8.06 -16.99
C GLU A 29 2.33 9.57 -17.01
N SER A 30 2.06 10.26 -15.89
CA SER A 30 2.43 11.67 -15.69
C SER A 30 2.49 12.00 -14.21
N ARG A 31 3.25 13.06 -13.87
CA ARG A 31 3.35 13.56 -12.49
C ARG A 31 1.98 13.90 -11.91
N ASP A 32 1.16 14.64 -12.64
CA ASP A 32 -0.13 15.13 -12.11
C ASP A 32 -1.14 13.98 -11.93
N LEU A 33 -1.14 12.99 -12.84
CA LEU A 33 -1.97 11.80 -12.67
C LEU A 33 -1.53 10.98 -11.46
N ALA A 34 -0.22 10.78 -11.27
CA ALA A 34 0.31 10.07 -10.12
C ALA A 34 -0.09 10.76 -8.79
N MET A 35 -0.02 12.10 -8.73
CA MET A 35 -0.45 12.86 -7.55
C MET A 35 -1.95 12.71 -7.29
N ARG A 36 -2.80 12.83 -8.33
CA ARG A 36 -4.26 12.65 -8.19
C ARG A 36 -4.64 11.26 -7.69
N ILE A 37 -3.96 10.22 -8.19
CA ILE A 37 -4.21 8.84 -7.75
C ILE A 37 -3.78 8.67 -6.30
N CYS A 38 -2.59 9.17 -5.92
CA CYS A 38 -2.13 9.13 -4.54
C CYS A 38 -3.12 9.83 -3.59
N GLU A 39 -3.58 11.03 -3.95
CA GLU A 39 -4.61 11.78 -3.20
C GLU A 39 -5.90 10.97 -3.02
N HIS A 40 -6.33 10.21 -4.03
CA HIS A 40 -7.52 9.38 -3.92
C HIS A 40 -7.39 8.24 -2.89
N TYR A 41 -6.18 7.73 -2.67
CA TYR A 41 -5.93 6.67 -1.68
C TYR A 41 -5.70 7.19 -0.26
N VAL A 42 -5.45 8.50 -0.08
CA VAL A 42 -5.34 9.13 1.23
C VAL A 42 -6.72 9.63 1.64
N THR A 43 -7.29 9.04 2.70
CA THR A 43 -8.55 9.50 3.32
C THR A 43 -8.28 10.21 4.63
#